data_AF-A0A172U9M5-F1
#
_entry.id   AF-A0A172U9M5-F1
#
_cell.length_a   1.000
_cell.length_b   1.000
_cell.length_c   1.000
_cell.angle_alpha   90.00
_cell.angle_beta   90.00
_cell.angle_gamma   90.00
#
_symmetry.space_group_name_H-M   'P 1'
#
loop_
_entity.id
_entity.type
_entity.pdbx_description
1 polymer ?
#
loop_
_entity_poly.entity_id
_entity_poly.type
_entity_poly.pdbx_seq_one_letter_code
_entity_poly.pdbx_strand_id
1 'polypeptide(L)' 'MCDITTNDWPEETPFPLDHPEIPALILEAVLQYWQPGYVLHRMVTKQGLEWWLLDTEGGLIEAFWLD' A
#
# COMPACT_ATOMS: atom_id res chain seq x y z
N MET A 1 -29.27 6.92 2.89
CA MET A 1 -28.07 6.96 3.75
C MET A 1 -26.92 6.55 2.86
N CYS A 2 -26.08 7.49 2.46
CA CYS A 2 -24.89 7.21 1.66
C CYS A 2 -23.82 6.71 2.64
N ASP A 3 -23.65 5.39 2.70
CA ASP A 3 -22.58 4.74 3.44
C ASP A 3 -21.31 4.89 2.58
N ILE A 4 -20.61 6.01 2.73
CA ILE A 4 -19.36 6.30 2.03
C ILE A 4 -18.25 6.30 3.08
N THR A 5 -17.74 5.12 3.39
CA THR A 5 -16.44 4.97 4.06
C THR A 5 -15.66 3.81 3.44
N THR A 6 -15.82 3.59 2.14
CA THR A 6 -14.81 2.85 1.38
C THR A 6 -13.98 3.88 0.68
N ASN A 7 -12.79 4.09 1.20
CA ASN A 7 -11.82 4.97 0.63
C ASN A 7 -11.59 4.61 -0.86
N ASP A 8 -12.06 5.49 -1.75
CA ASP A 8 -12.12 5.34 -3.21
C ASP A 8 -10.73 5.48 -3.85
N TRP A 9 -9.72 4.83 -3.28
CA TRP A 9 -8.43 4.73 -3.93
C TRP A 9 -8.44 3.46 -4.80
N PRO A 10 -8.25 3.57 -6.12
CA PRO A 10 -8.24 2.41 -6.98
C PRO A 10 -7.10 1.47 -6.56
N GLU A 11 -7.37 0.17 -6.46
CA GLU A 11 -6.37 -0.85 -6.12
C GLU A 11 -5.19 -0.85 -7.13
N GLU A 12 -5.48 -0.42 -8.36
CA GLU A 12 -4.55 -0.22 -9.46
C GLU A 12 -3.76 1.10 -9.40
N THR A 13 -4.07 2.00 -8.47
CA THR A 13 -3.34 3.26 -8.31
C THR A 13 -2.32 3.15 -7.18
N PRO A 14 -1.03 3.40 -7.47
CA PRO A 14 -0.02 3.37 -6.43
C PRO A 14 -0.26 4.46 -5.37
N PHE A 15 -0.15 4.06 -4.11
CA PHE A 15 -0.10 4.93 -2.95
C PHE A 15 1.27 5.61 -2.86
N PRO A 16 1.32 6.95 -2.88
CA PRO A 16 2.56 7.67 -2.63
C PRO A 16 3.02 7.43 -1.19
N LEU A 17 4.32 7.28 -0.95
CA LEU A 17 4.85 7.01 0.40
C LEU A 17 4.58 8.12 1.43
N ASP A 18 4.29 9.33 0.96
CA ASP A 18 3.91 10.47 1.80
C ASP A 18 2.41 10.45 2.18
N HIS A 19 1.65 9.46 1.73
CA HIS A 19 0.22 9.43 1.96
C HIS A 19 -0.09 9.23 3.46
N PRO A 20 -0.91 10.10 4.08
CA PRO A 20 -1.18 10.05 5.53
C PRO A 20 -1.95 8.81 5.98
N GLU A 21 -2.50 8.03 5.04
CA GLU A 21 -3.16 6.76 5.33
C GLU A 21 -2.19 5.60 5.52
N ILE A 22 -0.94 5.73 5.09
CA ILE A 22 0.06 4.69 5.30
C ILE A 22 0.42 4.71 6.78
N PRO A 23 0.20 3.61 7.53
CA PRO A 23 0.60 3.54 8.92
C PRO A 23 2.12 3.72 9.03
N ALA A 24 2.58 4.45 10.06
CA ALA A 24 4.01 4.70 10.25
C ALA A 24 4.85 3.41 10.23
N LEU A 25 4.36 2.33 10.85
CA LEU A 25 5.03 1.03 10.86
C LEU A 25 5.17 0.43 9.44
N ILE A 26 4.14 0.56 8.60
CA ILE A 26 4.19 0.10 7.20
C ILE A 26 5.15 0.98 6.42
N LEU A 27 5.08 2.30 6.60
CA LEU A 27 5.98 3.24 5.93
C LEU A 27 7.44 2.96 6.29
N GLU A 28 7.76 2.79 7.56
CA GLU A 28 9.10 2.44 8.04
C GLU A 28 9.60 1.14 7.43
N ALA A 29 8.75 0.10 7.38
CA ALA A 29 9.10 -1.18 6.77
C ALA A 29 9.32 -1.03 5.26
N VAL A 30 8.41 -0.36 4.55
CA VAL A 30 8.53 -0.08 3.11
C VAL A 30 9.82 0.69 2.81
N LEU A 31 10.15 1.70 3.61
CA LEU A 31 11.38 2.49 3.45
C LEU A 31 12.67 1.68 3.59
N GLN A 32 12.66 0.52 4.26
CA GLN A 32 13.82 -0.38 4.31
C GLN A 32 14.11 -1.05 2.95
N TYR A 33 13.07 -1.28 2.15
CA TYR A 33 13.15 -1.93 0.84
C TYR A 33 13.01 -0.97 -0.32
N TRP A 34 12.52 0.25 -0.04
CA TRP A 34 12.16 1.20 -1.08
C TRP A 34 13.36 1.65 -1.88
N GLN A 35 13.19 1.65 -3.20
CA GLN A 35 14.14 2.16 -4.17
C GLN A 35 13.42 3.12 -5.13
N PRO A 36 14.15 4.04 -5.77
CA PRO A 36 13.58 4.93 -6.76
C PRO A 36 12.91 4.13 -7.89
N GLY A 37 11.61 4.37 -8.08
CA GLY A 37 10.77 3.67 -9.06
C GLY A 37 9.86 2.60 -8.45
N TYR A 38 10.05 2.23 -7.19
CA TYR A 38 9.15 1.30 -6.50
C TYR A 38 7.87 2.02 -6.09
N VAL A 39 6.77 1.30 -6.20
CA VAL A 39 5.42 1.81 -5.95
C VAL A 39 4.71 0.96 -4.91
N LEU A 40 4.03 1.60 -3.98
CA LEU A 40 3.28 0.90 -2.94
C LEU A 40 1.83 0.79 -3.40
N HIS A 41 1.27 -0.41 -3.44
CA HIS A 41 -0.16 -0.63 -3.69
C HIS A 41 -0.85 -1.03 -2.41
N ARG A 42 -2.14 -0.69 -2.33
CA ARG A 42 -2.97 -1.06 -1.19
C ARG A 42 -4.06 -2.01 -1.67
N MET A 43 -4.07 -3.22 -1.12
CA MET A 43 -5.01 -4.29 -1.46
C MET A 43 -5.86 -4.62 -0.23
N VAL A 44 -7.18 -4.63 -0.40
CA VAL A 44 -8.11 -5.04 0.66
C VAL A 44 -8.45 -6.50 0.43
N THR A 45 -8.04 -7.36 1.36
CA THR A 45 -8.33 -8.79 1.28
C THR A 45 -9.31 -9.22 2.38
N LYS A 46 -9.76 -10.48 2.32
CA LYS A 46 -10.68 -11.04 3.32
C LYS A 46 -10.09 -11.07 4.73
N GLN A 47 -8.77 -10.96 4.85
CA GLN A 47 -8.05 -11.01 6.11
C GLN A 47 -7.71 -9.63 6.66
N GLY A 48 -7.77 -8.58 5.84
CA GLY A 48 -7.45 -7.22 6.25
C GLY A 48 -6.87 -6.38 5.13
N LEU A 49 -6.09 -5.38 5.52
CA LEU A 49 -5.42 -4.47 4.61
C LEU A 49 -3.98 -4.91 4.37
N GLU A 50 -3.62 -5.09 3.10
CA GLU A 50 -2.28 -5.44 2.67
C GLU A 50 -1.67 -4.30 1.84
N TRP A 51 -0.38 -4.08 2.03
CA TRP A 51 0.41 -3.06 1.36
C TRP A 51 1.51 -3.73 0.56
N TRP A 52 1.37 -3.73 -0.75
CA TRP A 52 2.23 -4.46 -1.66
C TRP A 52 3.23 -3.51 -2.30
N LEU A 53 4.51 -3.66 -1.96
CA LEU A 53 5.58 -2.92 -2.61
C LEU A 53 5.93 -3.61 -3.93
N LEU A 54 5.69 -2.93 -5.03
CA LEU A 54 5.97 -3.42 -6.37
C LEU A 54 7.20 -2.71 -6.95
N ASP A 55 7.99 -3.45 -7.73
CA ASP A 55 9.11 -2.89 -8.48
C ASP A 55 8.64 -2.20 -9.78
N THR A 56 9.57 -1.62 -10.54
CA THR A 56 9.29 -0.92 -11.81
C THR A 56 8.66 -1.80 -12.90
N GLU A 57 8.85 -3.11 -12.83
CA GLU A 57 8.27 -4.11 -13.74
C GLU A 57 6.91 -4.62 -13.23
N GLY A 58 6.44 -4.15 -12.06
CA GLY A 58 5.19 -4.58 -11.44
C GLY A 58 5.30 -5.92 -10.69
N GLY A 59 6.51 -6.42 -10.43
CA GLY A 59 6.74 -7.57 -9.59
C GLY A 59 6.58 -7.23 -8.12
N LEU A 60 5.94 -8.12 -7.36
CA LEU A 60 5.83 -7.98 -5.91
C LEU A 60 7.19 -8.18 -5.27
N ILE A 61 7.72 -7.13 -4.64
CA ILE A 61 8.95 -7.19 -3.85
C ILE A 61 8.63 -7.75 -2.47
N GLU A 62 7.67 -7.12 -1.79
CA GLU A 62 7.28 -7.49 -0.43
C GLU A 62 5.86 -7.01 -0.13
N ALA A 63 5.14 -7.76 0.71
CA ALA A 63 3.82 -7.40 1.20
C ALA A 63 3.86 -7.14 2.71
N PHE A 64 3.25 -6.04 3.14
CA PHE A 64 3.18 -5.62 4.52
C PHE A 64 1.72 -5.58 4.98
N TRP A 65 1.45 -6.02 6.21
CA TRP A 65 0.13 -5.93 6.83
C TRP A 65 0.30 -5.60 8.31
N LEU A 66 -0.75 -5.02 8.90
CA LEU A 66 -0.86 -4.86 10.34
C LEU A 66 -1.80 -5.95 10.85
N ASP A 67 -1.35 -6.71 11.85
CA ASP A 67 -2.18 -7.64 12.64
C ASP A 67 -3.12 -6.87 13.59
#